data_AF-A0A834A4C7-F1
#
_entry.id   AF-A0A834A4C7-F1
#
_cell.length_a   1.000
_cell.length_b   1.000
_cell.length_c   1.000
_cell.angle_alpha   90.00
_cell.angle_beta   90.00
_cell.angle_gamma   90.00
#
_symmetry.space_group_name_H-M   'P 1'
#
loop_
_entity.id
_entity.type
_entity.pdbx_description
1 polymer ?
#
loop_
_entity_poly.entity_id
_entity_poly.type
_entity_poly.pdbx_seq_one_letter_code
_entity_poly.pdbx_strand_id
1 'polypeptide(L)'
;MSPWPTIPPVGMAACRVCETGPPQPALTMGAQVLPRESALRAAFCHALPCPVDLLGLLKWRSNTNLLQQNLRQLMKVDGGEVVKFLQDTLDALFNIMMENSESETFDTLVFDALVFIIGLIADRKFQHFNPVLETYIKKHFSATLAYTKLTKVLRNYVDSAEKPGVGEQLYKAMKALEYVFKFIVRSRVLFNQLYENKGEADFRESLLQLFRSISTMMSSLSDQTVRVKGAALKYLPTIVNDVKLVFDPKELSTVFTEFILNVPAGSLTVQKLYCLIEIVHSDLFTQHDCREILLPMMTDQLKHHLERQEDLEACCQLLSNVLELLYRKDVGPTPRHVQVIMEKLLRTVNRTVISMGRDSELIVFTLFTF
;
A
#
# COMPACT_ATOMS: atom_id res chain seq x y z
N MET A 1 -26.39 28.52 -20.77
CA MET A 1 -25.16 28.43 -21.59
C MET A 1 -24.22 29.49 -21.07
N SER A 2 -23.23 29.08 -20.29
CA SER A 2 -22.23 29.95 -19.65
C SER A 2 -20.86 29.33 -19.92
N PRO A 3 -19.83 30.10 -20.29
CA PRO A 3 -18.57 29.54 -20.75
C PRO A 3 -17.67 29.09 -19.58
N TRP A 4 -16.94 28.02 -19.81
CA TRP A 4 -15.94 27.44 -18.91
C TRP A 4 -14.77 28.41 -18.68
N PRO A 5 -14.17 28.47 -17.48
CA PRO A 5 -12.96 29.27 -17.26
C PRO A 5 -11.75 28.55 -17.86
N THR A 6 -11.02 29.28 -18.71
CA THR A 6 -9.78 28.88 -19.37
C THR A 6 -8.64 28.83 -18.34
N ILE A 7 -7.96 27.69 -18.23
CA ILE A 7 -6.81 27.49 -17.35
C ILE A 7 -5.59 28.20 -17.99
N PRO A 8 -4.83 29.04 -17.26
CA PRO A 8 -3.63 29.68 -17.81
C PRO A 8 -2.47 28.68 -17.90
N PRO A 9 -1.56 28.82 -18.88
CA PRO A 9 -0.40 27.95 -18.97
C PRO A 9 0.60 28.26 -17.84
N VAL A 10 1.07 27.22 -17.18
CA VAL A 10 2.11 27.28 -16.14
C VAL A 10 3.42 27.74 -16.79
N GLY A 11 3.89 28.92 -16.42
CA GLY A 11 5.19 29.44 -16.82
C GLY A 11 6.32 28.61 -16.20
N MET A 12 6.99 27.80 -17.01
CA MET A 12 8.25 27.16 -16.63
C MET A 12 9.37 28.21 -16.58
N ALA A 13 10.01 28.32 -15.42
CA ALA A 13 11.27 29.03 -15.25
C ALA A 13 12.35 28.36 -16.11
N ALA A 14 12.76 29.05 -17.18
CA ALA A 14 13.80 28.60 -18.09
C ALA A 14 15.19 28.72 -17.43
N CYS A 15 15.79 27.59 -17.07
CA CYS A 15 17.21 27.51 -16.74
C CYS A 15 18.01 27.49 -18.06
N ARG A 16 18.46 28.67 -18.52
CA ARG A 16 19.41 28.81 -19.63
C ARG A 16 20.80 28.36 -19.16
N VAL A 17 21.35 27.27 -19.69
CA VAL A 17 22.74 27.16 -20.17
C VAL A 17 22.83 25.90 -21.04
N CYS A 18 23.16 26.07 -22.32
CA CYS A 18 24.04 25.22 -23.15
C CYS A 18 23.79 25.53 -24.64
N GLU A 19 24.34 26.65 -25.12
CA GLU A 19 24.57 26.85 -26.55
C GLU A 19 25.85 26.11 -26.96
N THR A 20 25.75 25.43 -28.10
CA THR A 20 26.81 24.67 -28.76
C THR A 20 27.72 25.59 -29.58
N GLY A 21 29.04 25.40 -29.47
CA GLY A 21 30.04 25.99 -30.37
C GLY A 21 31.01 24.92 -30.89
N PRO A 22 31.54 25.03 -32.12
CA PRO A 22 32.28 23.96 -32.82
C PRO A 22 33.76 23.87 -32.40
N PRO A 23 34.48 22.79 -32.76
CA PRO A 23 35.79 22.47 -32.18
C PRO A 23 36.96 23.04 -33.00
N GLN A 24 38.06 23.41 -32.36
CA GLN A 24 39.43 23.47 -32.94
C GLN A 24 40.52 23.62 -31.84
N PRO A 25 41.83 23.41 -32.12
CA PRO A 25 42.59 22.31 -31.51
C PRO A 25 43.73 22.71 -30.54
N ALA A 26 44.16 21.70 -29.78
CA ALA A 26 45.43 21.44 -29.08
C ALA A 26 46.39 22.60 -28.74
N LEU A 27 46.75 22.74 -27.45
CA LEU A 27 48.06 23.22 -26.98
C LEU A 27 48.35 22.78 -25.52
N THR A 28 49.40 21.96 -25.38
CA THR A 28 50.48 21.92 -24.35
C THR A 28 50.20 22.04 -22.84
N MET A 29 50.55 20.96 -22.12
CA MET A 29 51.25 20.86 -20.82
C MET A 29 51.22 22.06 -19.87
N GLY A 30 50.51 21.89 -18.75
CA GLY A 30 50.67 22.67 -17.52
C GLY A 30 50.07 21.90 -16.35
N ALA A 31 50.91 21.38 -15.45
CA ALA A 31 50.48 20.71 -14.24
C ALA A 31 49.85 21.74 -13.27
N GLN A 32 48.53 21.69 -13.11
CA GLN A 32 47.82 22.34 -12.01
C GLN A 32 46.89 21.33 -11.34
N VAL A 33 47.10 21.19 -10.03
CA VAL A 33 46.33 20.34 -9.13
C VAL A 33 44.90 20.86 -9.05
N LEU A 34 43.93 20.09 -9.57
CA LEU A 34 42.49 20.34 -9.38
C LEU A 34 41.98 19.71 -8.07
N PRO A 35 40.90 20.27 -7.45
CA PRO A 35 40.40 19.84 -6.15
C PRO A 35 39.74 18.45 -6.23
N ARG A 36 39.94 17.63 -5.18
CA ARG A 36 39.58 16.20 -5.08
C ARG A 36 38.09 15.84 -5.10
N GLU A 37 37.17 16.76 -5.35
CA GLU A 37 35.71 16.47 -5.33
C GLU A 37 35.07 16.32 -6.73
N SER A 38 35.70 16.79 -7.80
CA SER A 38 35.19 16.67 -9.17
C SER A 38 35.73 15.44 -9.94
N ALA A 39 36.76 14.78 -9.43
CA ALA A 39 37.35 13.58 -10.07
C ALA A 39 36.57 12.28 -9.79
N LEU A 40 35.78 12.23 -8.70
CA LEU A 40 34.99 11.04 -8.34
C LEU A 40 33.73 10.85 -9.20
N ARG A 41 33.25 11.89 -9.90
CA ARG A 41 32.12 11.79 -10.84
C ARG A 41 32.51 11.39 -12.25
N ALA A 42 33.76 11.63 -12.66
CA ALA A 42 34.22 11.34 -14.03
C ALA A 42 34.93 9.98 -14.18
N ALA A 43 35.41 9.39 -13.08
CA ALA A 43 36.22 8.17 -13.13
C ALA A 43 35.42 6.85 -13.18
N PHE A 44 34.09 6.88 -13.10
CA PHE A 44 33.26 5.65 -13.14
C PHE A 44 32.83 5.24 -14.56
N CYS A 45 33.25 5.96 -15.61
CA CYS A 45 32.76 5.74 -16.98
C CYS A 45 33.68 4.95 -17.92
N HIS A 46 34.85 4.46 -17.51
CA HIS A 46 35.72 3.70 -18.43
C HIS A 46 36.39 2.51 -17.74
N ALA A 47 35.67 1.40 -17.59
CA ALA A 47 36.16 0.01 -17.70
C ALA A 47 35.15 -0.99 -17.12
N LEU A 48 34.11 -1.32 -17.88
CA LEU A 48 33.31 -2.57 -17.87
C LEU A 48 32.15 -2.33 -18.87
N PRO A 49 31.66 -3.34 -19.60
CA PRO A 49 30.51 -3.14 -20.47
C PRO A 49 29.32 -2.81 -19.57
N CYS A 50 28.91 -1.53 -19.51
CA CYS A 50 27.75 -1.13 -18.73
C CYS A 50 26.52 -1.85 -19.30
N PRO A 51 25.82 -2.71 -18.53
CA PRO A 51 24.55 -3.22 -18.98
C PRO A 51 23.62 -2.02 -19.14
N VAL A 52 22.99 -1.94 -20.30
CA VAL A 52 22.00 -0.91 -20.64
C VAL A 52 20.78 -1.14 -19.76
N ASP A 53 20.71 -0.60 -18.53
CA ASP A 53 19.68 -1.09 -17.59
C ASP A 53 19.10 -0.14 -16.50
N LEU A 54 19.84 0.82 -15.93
CA LEU A 54 19.24 1.81 -14.99
C LEU A 54 19.46 3.25 -15.46
N LEU A 55 20.63 3.51 -16.05
CA LEU A 55 21.00 4.82 -16.59
C LEU A 55 20.06 5.25 -17.74
N GLY A 56 19.58 4.29 -18.53
CA GLY A 56 18.60 4.54 -19.61
C GLY A 56 17.26 5.04 -19.09
N LEU A 57 16.82 4.53 -17.93
CA LEU A 57 15.62 5.01 -17.25
C LEU A 57 15.85 6.39 -16.62
N LEU A 58 16.99 6.64 -15.98
CA LEU A 58 17.29 7.95 -15.40
C LEU A 58 17.41 9.06 -16.48
N LYS A 59 17.88 8.69 -17.68
CA LYS A 59 17.97 9.58 -18.85
C LYS A 59 16.80 9.42 -19.82
N TRP A 60 15.63 8.96 -19.34
CA TRP A 60 14.50 8.60 -20.20
C TRP A 60 14.03 9.71 -21.14
N ARG A 61 14.13 10.98 -20.73
CA ARG A 61 13.76 12.14 -21.55
C ARG A 61 14.57 12.25 -22.84
N SER A 62 15.78 11.70 -22.88
CA SER A 62 16.62 11.66 -24.08
C SER A 62 16.32 10.46 -24.99
N ASN A 63 15.53 9.47 -24.54
CA ASN A 63 15.30 8.20 -25.24
C ASN A 63 13.86 7.68 -25.04
N THR A 64 12.85 8.49 -25.39
CA THR A 64 11.42 8.16 -25.20
C THR A 64 10.97 6.91 -25.95
N ASN A 65 11.55 6.62 -27.11
CA ASN A 65 11.22 5.43 -27.93
C ASN A 65 11.57 4.10 -27.23
N LEU A 66 12.54 4.10 -26.31
CA LEU A 66 12.99 2.92 -25.58
C LEU A 66 12.37 2.81 -24.18
N LEU A 67 11.49 3.75 -23.80
CA LEU A 67 10.98 3.88 -22.44
C LEU A 67 10.25 2.63 -21.96
N GLN A 68 9.39 2.07 -22.80
CA GLN A 68 8.66 0.84 -22.48
C GLN A 68 9.60 -0.34 -22.23
N GLN A 69 10.67 -0.45 -23.04
CA GLN A 69 11.69 -1.48 -22.86
C GLN A 69 12.47 -1.24 -21.57
N ASN A 70 12.89 -0.01 -21.30
CA ASN A 70 13.64 0.35 -20.09
C ASN A 70 12.85 0.05 -18.81
N LEU A 71 11.54 0.36 -18.78
CA LEU A 71 10.67 0.02 -17.64
C LEU A 71 10.57 -1.49 -17.43
N ARG A 72 10.51 -2.28 -18.52
CA ARG A 72 10.48 -3.74 -18.43
C ARG A 72 11.81 -4.34 -17.97
N GLN A 73 12.92 -3.73 -18.35
CA GLN A 73 14.25 -4.22 -17.97
C GLN A 73 14.65 -3.80 -16.54
N LEU A 74 14.14 -2.67 -16.04
CA LEU A 74 14.30 -2.26 -14.63
C LEU A 74 13.99 -3.41 -13.65
N MET A 75 12.95 -4.20 -13.96
CA MET A 75 12.53 -5.35 -13.14
C MET A 75 13.51 -6.54 -13.16
N LYS A 76 14.58 -6.46 -13.95
CA LYS A 76 15.66 -7.46 -14.06
C LYS A 76 17.01 -6.95 -13.57
N VAL A 77 17.12 -5.66 -13.27
CA VAL A 77 18.34 -5.03 -12.75
C VAL A 77 18.66 -5.59 -11.37
N ASP A 78 19.95 -5.67 -11.04
CA ASP A 78 20.37 -6.08 -9.70
C ASP A 78 19.78 -5.13 -8.64
N GLY A 79 19.14 -5.71 -7.62
CA GLY A 79 18.48 -4.94 -6.58
C GLY A 79 19.42 -3.98 -5.85
N GLY A 80 20.72 -4.30 -5.77
CA GLY A 80 21.74 -3.43 -5.18
C GLY A 80 21.94 -2.11 -5.93
N GLU A 81 21.82 -2.12 -7.25
CA GLU A 81 21.88 -0.90 -8.06
C GLU A 81 20.62 -0.05 -7.88
N VAL A 82 19.46 -0.70 -7.88
CA VAL A 82 18.16 -0.02 -7.71
C VAL A 82 18.09 0.68 -6.35
N VAL A 83 18.48 0.03 -5.26
CA VAL A 83 18.42 0.64 -3.92
C VAL A 83 19.46 1.76 -3.73
N LYS A 84 20.60 1.71 -4.42
CA LYS A 84 21.63 2.77 -4.39
C LYS A 84 21.11 4.07 -4.97
N PHE A 85 20.29 4.00 -6.01
CA PHE A 85 19.67 5.15 -6.67
C PHE A 85 18.15 5.18 -6.43
N LEU A 86 17.70 4.74 -5.25
CA LEU A 86 16.26 4.56 -4.97
C LEU A 86 15.45 5.83 -5.21
N GLN A 87 15.92 6.95 -4.67
CA GLN A 87 15.26 8.25 -4.84
C GLN A 87 15.18 8.65 -6.32
N ASP A 88 16.32 8.65 -7.03
CA ASP A 88 16.37 9.04 -8.45
C ASP A 88 15.49 8.14 -9.32
N THR A 89 15.44 6.84 -8.98
CA THR A 89 14.61 5.84 -9.68
C THR A 89 13.13 6.12 -9.45
N LEU A 90 12.71 6.36 -8.20
CA LEU A 90 11.31 6.68 -7.89
C LEU A 90 10.89 8.02 -8.52
N ASP A 91 11.75 9.05 -8.47
CA ASP A 91 11.49 10.33 -9.11
C ASP A 91 11.34 10.17 -10.63
N ALA A 92 12.18 9.36 -11.28
CA ALA A 92 12.05 9.07 -12.70
C ALA A 92 10.71 8.38 -13.00
N LEU A 93 10.33 7.36 -12.22
CA LEU A 93 9.09 6.61 -12.39
C LEU A 93 7.85 7.51 -12.29
N PHE A 94 7.77 8.34 -11.25
CA PHE A 94 6.62 9.24 -11.09
C PHE A 94 6.59 10.35 -12.14
N ASN A 95 7.75 10.89 -12.54
CA ASN A 95 7.81 11.85 -13.64
C ASN A 95 7.32 11.24 -14.96
N ILE A 96 7.70 10.00 -15.27
CA ILE A 96 7.21 9.27 -16.45
C ILE A 96 5.68 9.15 -16.41
N MET A 97 5.13 8.76 -15.25
CA MET A 97 3.68 8.61 -15.04
C MET A 97 2.93 9.94 -15.24
N MET A 98 3.53 11.07 -14.83
CA MET A 98 2.91 12.41 -14.97
C MET A 98 3.03 12.97 -16.39
N GLU A 99 4.20 12.81 -17.04
CA GLU A 99 4.46 13.37 -18.38
C GLU A 99 3.81 12.55 -19.51
N ASN A 100 3.43 11.30 -19.27
CA ASN A 100 2.74 10.44 -20.23
C ASN A 100 1.28 10.17 -19.82
N SER A 101 0.56 11.22 -19.41
CA SER A 101 -0.74 11.10 -18.75
C SER A 101 -1.82 10.42 -19.59
N GLU A 102 -1.71 10.47 -20.92
CA GLU A 102 -2.69 9.94 -21.88
C GLU A 102 -2.59 8.42 -22.08
N SER A 103 -1.49 7.79 -21.65
CA SER A 103 -1.23 6.36 -21.91
C SER A 103 -1.36 5.53 -20.64
N GLU A 104 -2.45 4.75 -20.56
CA GLU A 104 -2.66 3.77 -19.48
C GLU A 104 -1.58 2.67 -19.46
N THR A 105 -0.89 2.48 -20.59
CA THR A 105 0.22 1.51 -20.70
C THR A 105 1.38 1.90 -19.79
N PHE A 106 1.76 3.18 -19.77
CA PHE A 106 2.85 3.65 -18.90
C PHE A 106 2.42 3.67 -17.44
N ASP A 107 1.17 4.00 -17.13
CA ASP A 107 0.64 3.92 -15.77
C ASP A 107 0.81 2.50 -15.20
N THR A 108 0.51 1.47 -16.01
CA THR A 108 0.64 0.07 -15.62
C THR A 108 2.11 -0.34 -15.44
N LEU A 109 2.99 0.02 -16.37
CA LEU A 109 4.42 -0.32 -16.30
C LEU A 109 5.13 0.35 -15.13
N VAL A 110 4.78 1.62 -14.83
CA VAL A 110 5.31 2.31 -13.67
C VAL A 110 4.79 1.67 -12.38
N PHE A 111 3.51 1.31 -12.32
CA PHE A 111 2.95 0.59 -11.17
C PHE A 111 3.68 -0.75 -10.93
N ASP A 112 3.93 -1.53 -11.98
CA ASP A 112 4.68 -2.79 -11.88
C ASP A 112 6.10 -2.58 -11.36
N ALA A 113 6.78 -1.54 -11.86
CA ALA A 113 8.10 -1.15 -11.39
C ALA A 113 8.10 -0.73 -9.91
N LEU A 114 7.10 0.04 -9.47
CA LEU A 114 6.94 0.43 -8.07
C LEU A 114 6.73 -0.81 -7.17
N VAL A 115 5.85 -1.72 -7.57
CA VAL A 115 5.61 -2.98 -6.84
C VAL A 115 6.88 -3.82 -6.78
N PHE A 116 7.66 -3.87 -7.86
CA PHE A 116 8.96 -4.53 -7.87
C PHE A 116 9.95 -3.90 -6.87
N ILE A 117 10.11 -2.58 -6.88
CA ILE A 117 11.02 -1.86 -5.96
C ILE A 117 10.59 -2.07 -4.50
N ILE A 118 9.30 -1.97 -4.20
CA ILE A 118 8.77 -2.22 -2.85
C ILE A 118 9.04 -3.68 -2.45
N GLY A 119 8.82 -4.62 -3.38
CA GLY A 119 9.12 -6.04 -3.18
C GLY A 119 10.59 -6.33 -2.92
N LEU A 120 11.51 -5.60 -3.57
CA LEU A 120 12.94 -5.67 -3.29
C LEU A 120 13.27 -5.19 -1.88
N ILE A 121 12.70 -4.05 -1.46
CA ILE A 121 12.98 -3.45 -0.14
C ILE A 121 12.39 -4.30 1.00
N ALA A 122 11.28 -4.99 0.74
CA ALA A 122 10.68 -5.94 1.67
C ALA A 122 11.52 -7.22 1.87
N ASP A 123 12.50 -7.48 1.01
CA ASP A 123 13.44 -8.60 1.18
C ASP A 123 14.37 -8.34 2.37
N ARG A 124 14.66 -9.39 3.16
CA ARG A 124 15.59 -9.32 4.30
C ARG A 124 16.96 -8.77 3.90
N LYS A 125 17.40 -8.98 2.66
CA LYS A 125 18.65 -8.44 2.11
C LYS A 125 18.66 -6.91 2.08
N PHE A 126 17.51 -6.28 1.82
CA PHE A 126 17.40 -4.83 1.60
C PHE A 126 16.52 -4.12 2.63
N GLN A 127 16.03 -4.81 3.66
CA GLN A 127 15.11 -4.25 4.67
C GLN A 127 15.64 -3.01 5.40
N HIS A 128 16.96 -2.80 5.46
CA HIS A 128 17.57 -1.60 6.03
C HIS A 128 17.34 -0.33 5.19
N PHE A 129 16.83 -0.46 3.96
CA PHE A 129 16.38 0.65 3.13
C PHE A 129 14.93 1.09 3.38
N ASN A 130 14.14 0.38 4.22
CA ASN A 130 12.78 0.82 4.57
C ASN A 130 12.74 2.27 5.10
N PRO A 131 13.63 2.71 6.01
CA PRO A 131 13.68 4.11 6.46
C PRO A 131 13.96 5.11 5.33
N VAL A 132 14.70 4.69 4.29
CA VAL A 132 15.01 5.53 3.12
C VAL A 132 13.76 5.72 2.27
N LEU A 133 13.02 4.64 2.00
CA LEU A 133 11.73 4.69 1.30
C LEU A 133 10.71 5.56 2.06
N GLU A 134 10.60 5.35 3.38
CA GLU A 134 9.75 6.16 4.27
C GLU A 134 10.11 7.65 4.21
N THR A 135 11.41 7.97 4.25
CA THR A 135 11.89 9.35 4.16
C THR A 135 11.59 9.95 2.80
N TYR A 136 11.75 9.18 1.72
CA TYR A 136 11.40 9.61 0.36
C TYR A 136 9.91 9.97 0.27
N ILE A 137 9.02 9.08 0.69
CA ILE A 137 7.57 9.33 0.67
C ILE A 137 7.23 10.60 1.48
N LYS A 138 7.80 10.75 2.68
CA LYS A 138 7.48 11.87 3.56
C LYS A 138 8.05 13.21 3.10
N LYS A 139 9.27 13.23 2.56
CA LYS A 139 10.03 14.49 2.32
C LYS A 139 10.28 14.85 0.86
N HIS A 140 10.42 13.86 -0.03
CA HIS A 140 10.89 14.08 -1.40
C HIS A 140 9.80 13.86 -2.46
N PHE A 141 8.89 12.94 -2.21
CA PHE A 141 7.78 12.66 -3.11
C PHE A 141 6.90 13.91 -3.32
N SER A 142 6.64 14.23 -4.59
CA SER A 142 5.99 15.48 -5.01
C SER A 142 4.89 15.31 -6.08
N ALA A 143 4.58 14.08 -6.52
CA ALA A 143 3.59 13.84 -7.56
C ALA A 143 2.15 13.94 -7.00
N THR A 144 1.51 15.10 -7.21
CA THR A 144 0.19 15.46 -6.64
C THR A 144 -1.00 14.74 -7.28
N LEU A 145 -0.85 14.21 -8.50
CA LEU A 145 -1.91 13.51 -9.23
C LEU A 145 -1.71 11.99 -9.30
N ALA A 146 -0.61 11.48 -8.73
CA ALA A 146 -0.28 10.05 -8.75
C ALA A 146 -1.38 9.18 -8.11
N TYR A 147 -2.09 9.67 -7.08
CA TYR A 147 -3.17 8.92 -6.45
C TYR A 147 -4.24 8.45 -7.46
N THR A 148 -4.62 9.30 -8.43
CA THR A 148 -5.66 8.95 -9.42
C THR A 148 -5.23 7.77 -10.28
N LYS A 149 -3.98 7.78 -10.74
CA LYS A 149 -3.40 6.74 -11.60
C LYS A 149 -3.11 5.47 -10.82
N LEU A 150 -2.51 5.55 -9.64
CA LEU A 150 -2.22 4.40 -8.79
C LEU A 150 -3.49 3.66 -8.35
N THR A 151 -4.51 4.39 -7.87
CA THR A 151 -5.80 3.81 -7.48
C THR A 151 -6.49 3.15 -8.68
N LYS A 152 -6.48 3.80 -9.86
CA LYS A 152 -7.06 3.23 -11.08
C LYS A 152 -6.36 1.95 -11.54
N VAL A 153 -5.03 1.94 -11.59
CA VAL A 153 -4.27 0.74 -12.00
C VAL A 153 -4.48 -0.41 -11.02
N LEU A 154 -4.40 -0.14 -9.70
CA LEU A 154 -4.66 -1.16 -8.68
C LEU A 154 -6.08 -1.73 -8.80
N ARG A 155 -7.09 -0.87 -9.02
CA ARG A 155 -8.47 -1.33 -9.23
C ARG A 155 -8.58 -2.21 -10.48
N ASN A 156 -7.99 -1.82 -11.60
CA ASN A 156 -7.99 -2.61 -12.83
C ASN A 156 -7.35 -4.00 -12.64
N TYR A 157 -6.28 -4.09 -11.83
CA TYR A 157 -5.68 -5.36 -11.44
C TYR A 157 -6.66 -6.24 -10.65
N VAL A 158 -7.35 -5.67 -9.67
CA VAL A 158 -8.35 -6.37 -8.85
C VAL A 158 -9.55 -6.82 -9.68
N ASP A 159 -10.11 -5.95 -10.53
CA ASP A 159 -11.23 -6.27 -11.42
C ASP A 159 -10.86 -7.37 -12.43
N SER A 160 -9.57 -7.53 -12.73
CA SER A 160 -9.04 -8.55 -13.63
C SER A 160 -8.41 -9.74 -12.90
N ALA A 161 -8.65 -9.92 -11.59
CA ALA A 161 -7.99 -10.94 -10.77
C ALA A 161 -8.17 -12.37 -11.29
N GLU A 162 -9.28 -12.66 -11.97
CA GLU A 162 -9.58 -13.99 -12.53
C GLU A 162 -8.96 -14.23 -13.91
N LYS A 163 -8.40 -13.20 -14.56
CA LYS A 163 -7.75 -13.35 -15.87
C LYS A 163 -6.40 -14.07 -15.71
N PRO A 164 -6.05 -14.97 -16.65
CA PRO A 164 -4.78 -15.69 -16.59
C PRO A 164 -3.60 -14.72 -16.66
N GLY A 165 -2.59 -14.95 -15.81
CA GLY A 165 -1.36 -14.12 -15.73
C GLY A 165 -1.46 -12.90 -14.80
N VAL A 166 -2.67 -12.36 -14.57
CA VAL A 166 -2.87 -11.17 -13.72
C VAL A 166 -2.72 -11.49 -12.24
N GLY A 167 -3.14 -12.69 -11.81
CA GLY A 167 -3.12 -13.10 -10.40
C GLY A 167 -1.75 -12.99 -9.72
N GLU A 168 -0.65 -13.28 -10.43
CA GLU A 168 0.72 -13.15 -9.88
C GLU A 168 1.15 -11.69 -9.72
N GLN A 169 0.81 -10.82 -10.67
CA GLN A 169 1.07 -9.38 -10.55
C GLN A 169 0.24 -8.77 -9.41
N LEU A 170 -1.04 -9.12 -9.33
CA LEU A 170 -1.93 -8.68 -8.27
C LEU A 170 -1.49 -9.19 -6.90
N TYR A 171 -1.02 -10.44 -6.79
CA TYR A 171 -0.45 -10.97 -5.55
C TYR A 171 0.76 -10.15 -5.07
N LYS A 172 1.68 -9.80 -5.97
CA LYS A 172 2.81 -8.91 -5.66
C LYS A 172 2.34 -7.52 -5.25
N ALA A 173 1.35 -6.96 -5.94
CA ALA A 173 0.76 -5.67 -5.61
C ALA A 173 0.12 -5.68 -4.21
N MET A 174 -0.59 -6.75 -3.86
CA MET A 174 -1.16 -6.94 -2.51
C MET A 174 -0.09 -7.03 -1.42
N LYS A 175 1.06 -7.66 -1.71
CA LYS A 175 2.20 -7.64 -0.76
C LYS A 175 2.82 -6.25 -0.59
N ALA A 176 2.77 -5.42 -1.63
CA ALA A 176 3.28 -4.06 -1.63
C ALA A 176 2.24 -3.02 -1.17
N LEU A 177 1.04 -3.46 -0.77
CA LEU A 177 -0.14 -2.62 -0.61
C LEU A 177 0.06 -1.49 0.39
N GLU A 178 0.77 -1.75 1.49
CA GLU A 178 1.11 -0.75 2.51
C GLU A 178 1.80 0.48 1.89
N TYR A 179 2.90 0.25 1.17
CA TYR A 179 3.66 1.33 0.54
C TYR A 179 2.92 1.96 -0.64
N VAL A 180 2.17 1.17 -1.41
CA VAL A 180 1.31 1.70 -2.48
C VAL A 180 0.30 2.69 -1.91
N PHE A 181 -0.36 2.35 -0.79
CA PHE A 181 -1.29 3.27 -0.12
C PHE A 181 -0.58 4.48 0.51
N LYS A 182 0.64 4.32 1.06
CA LYS A 182 1.44 5.47 1.51
C LYS A 182 1.69 6.48 0.39
N PHE A 183 1.98 6.02 -0.84
CA PHE A 183 2.08 6.92 -2.00
C PHE A 183 0.74 7.57 -2.38
N ILE A 184 -0.36 6.80 -2.42
CA ILE A 184 -1.71 7.32 -2.71
C ILE A 184 -2.11 8.40 -1.71
N VAL A 185 -1.99 8.11 -0.42
CA VAL A 185 -2.33 9.03 0.69
C VAL A 185 -1.45 10.27 0.63
N ARG A 186 -0.12 10.10 0.48
CA ARG A 186 0.80 11.24 0.39
C ARG A 186 0.49 12.13 -0.82
N SER A 187 0.21 11.54 -1.97
CA SER A 187 -0.18 12.25 -3.19
C SER A 187 -1.46 13.06 -2.97
N ARG A 188 -2.47 12.49 -2.29
CA ARG A 188 -3.70 13.21 -1.92
C ARG A 188 -3.45 14.35 -0.94
N VAL A 189 -2.64 14.14 0.10
CA VAL A 189 -2.28 15.20 1.05
C VAL A 189 -1.61 16.37 0.34
N LEU A 190 -0.67 16.11 -0.57
CA LEU A 190 -0.01 17.14 -1.38
C LEU A 190 -1.00 17.87 -2.30
N PHE A 191 -1.95 17.16 -2.90
CA PHE A 191 -3.00 17.78 -3.69
C PHE A 191 -3.87 18.72 -2.85
N ASN A 192 -4.30 18.30 -1.67
CA ASN A 192 -5.12 19.10 -0.77
C ASN A 192 -4.43 20.39 -0.31
N GLN A 193 -3.10 20.34 -0.14
CA GLN A 193 -2.29 21.52 0.19
C GLN A 193 -2.26 22.58 -0.92
N LEU A 194 -2.37 22.17 -2.19
CA LEU A 194 -2.32 23.08 -3.34
C LEU A 194 -3.70 23.56 -3.80
N TYR A 195 -4.74 22.73 -3.60
CA TYR A 195 -6.05 22.94 -4.21
C TYR A 195 -7.21 23.01 -3.21
N GLU A 196 -6.94 23.16 -1.92
CA GLU A 196 -7.95 23.42 -0.86
C GLU A 196 -9.12 22.41 -0.87
N ASN A 197 -8.81 21.12 -0.85
CA ASN A 197 -9.78 20.00 -0.84
C ASN A 197 -10.70 19.90 -2.08
N LYS A 198 -10.35 20.52 -3.21
CA LYS A 198 -11.02 20.23 -4.48
C LYS A 198 -10.91 18.73 -4.82
N GLY A 199 -11.93 18.20 -5.51
CA GLY A 199 -11.96 16.80 -5.92
C GLY A 199 -12.07 15.77 -4.79
N GLU A 200 -12.47 16.18 -3.57
CA GLU A 200 -12.65 15.26 -2.44
C GLU A 200 -13.70 14.18 -2.73
N ALA A 201 -14.82 14.56 -3.35
CA ALA A 201 -15.87 13.62 -3.74
C ALA A 201 -15.36 12.57 -4.75
N ASP A 202 -14.62 13.01 -5.77
CA ASP A 202 -14.06 12.13 -6.80
C ASP A 202 -13.00 11.19 -6.23
N PHE A 203 -12.14 11.70 -5.35
CA PHE A 203 -11.15 10.89 -4.64
C PHE A 203 -11.82 9.83 -3.76
N ARG A 204 -12.78 10.25 -2.93
CA ARG A 204 -13.54 9.37 -2.04
C ARG A 204 -14.24 8.28 -2.83
N GLU A 205 -14.94 8.62 -3.90
CA GLU A 205 -15.62 7.65 -4.76
C GLU A 205 -14.62 6.71 -5.44
N SER A 206 -13.48 7.20 -5.93
CA SER A 206 -12.44 6.35 -6.53
C SER A 206 -11.86 5.34 -5.53
N LEU A 207 -11.63 5.73 -4.28
CA LEU A 207 -11.18 4.81 -3.23
C LEU A 207 -12.27 3.81 -2.85
N LEU A 208 -13.53 4.26 -2.69
CA LEU A 208 -14.66 3.37 -2.43
C LEU A 208 -14.83 2.33 -3.53
N GLN A 209 -14.69 2.72 -4.79
CA GLN A 209 -14.73 1.78 -5.91
C GLN A 209 -13.61 0.74 -5.84
N LEU A 210 -12.38 1.15 -5.51
CA LEU A 210 -11.28 0.20 -5.30
C LEU A 210 -11.60 -0.79 -4.17
N PHE A 211 -12.09 -0.31 -3.03
CA PHE A 211 -12.44 -1.19 -1.91
C PHE A 211 -13.62 -2.12 -2.23
N ARG A 212 -14.61 -1.65 -2.98
CA ARG A 212 -15.71 -2.49 -3.49
C ARG A 212 -15.20 -3.57 -4.45
N SER A 213 -14.28 -3.23 -5.36
CA SER A 213 -13.62 -4.20 -6.24
C SER A 213 -12.87 -5.27 -5.43
N ILE A 214 -12.11 -4.87 -4.40
CA ILE A 214 -11.42 -5.82 -3.50
C ILE A 214 -12.44 -6.72 -2.79
N SER A 215 -13.52 -6.13 -2.26
CA SER A 215 -14.56 -6.88 -1.55
C SER A 215 -15.31 -7.85 -2.48
N THR A 216 -15.54 -7.47 -3.73
CA THR A 216 -16.13 -8.33 -4.75
C THR A 216 -15.18 -9.48 -5.09
N MET A 217 -13.88 -9.20 -5.25
CA MET A 217 -12.86 -10.24 -5.44
C MET A 217 -12.88 -11.25 -4.29
N MET A 218 -13.07 -10.80 -3.02
CA MET A 218 -13.15 -11.71 -1.87
C MET A 218 -14.30 -12.72 -2.00
N SER A 219 -15.43 -12.33 -2.60
CA SER A 219 -16.63 -13.17 -2.76
C SER A 219 -16.54 -14.25 -3.83
N SER A 220 -15.58 -14.15 -4.76
CA SER A 220 -15.42 -15.13 -5.85
C SER A 220 -15.22 -16.56 -5.31
N LEU A 221 -15.69 -17.59 -5.99
CA LEU A 221 -15.40 -18.99 -5.61
C LEU A 221 -14.20 -19.57 -6.37
N SER A 222 -13.48 -18.74 -7.12
CA SER A 222 -12.36 -19.18 -7.97
C SER A 222 -11.10 -19.48 -7.16
N ASP A 223 -10.60 -20.71 -7.27
CA ASP A 223 -9.34 -21.16 -6.66
C ASP A 223 -8.12 -20.35 -7.12
N GLN A 224 -8.18 -19.76 -8.32
CA GLN A 224 -7.13 -18.89 -8.88
C GLN A 224 -6.84 -17.67 -7.98
N THR A 225 -7.85 -17.21 -7.24
CA THR A 225 -7.79 -15.98 -6.44
C THR A 225 -7.43 -16.23 -4.98
N VAL A 226 -7.37 -17.48 -4.52
CA VAL A 226 -7.17 -17.82 -3.09
C VAL A 226 -5.89 -17.22 -2.52
N ARG A 227 -4.79 -17.26 -3.27
CA ARG A 227 -3.50 -16.66 -2.85
C ARG A 227 -3.60 -15.15 -2.71
N VAL A 228 -4.29 -14.49 -3.65
CA VAL A 228 -4.49 -13.04 -3.63
C VAL A 228 -5.40 -12.64 -2.47
N LYS A 229 -6.47 -13.38 -2.21
CA LYS A 229 -7.37 -13.15 -1.06
C LYS A 229 -6.66 -13.28 0.27
N GLY A 230 -5.83 -14.31 0.43
CA GLY A 230 -4.99 -14.46 1.61
C GLY A 230 -4.03 -13.27 1.79
N ALA A 231 -3.46 -12.74 0.70
CA ALA A 231 -2.65 -11.52 0.76
C ALA A 231 -3.50 -10.30 1.12
N ALA A 232 -4.69 -10.13 0.54
CA ALA A 232 -5.58 -9.02 0.87
C ALA A 232 -5.95 -9.02 2.36
N LEU A 233 -6.32 -10.18 2.93
CA LEU A 233 -6.61 -10.30 4.37
C LEU A 233 -5.39 -9.94 5.24
N LYS A 234 -4.18 -10.22 4.77
CA LYS A 234 -2.95 -9.92 5.51
C LYS A 234 -2.53 -8.44 5.42
N TYR A 235 -2.60 -7.84 4.24
CA TYR A 235 -2.01 -6.53 3.98
C TYR A 235 -3.02 -5.38 3.91
N LEU A 236 -4.32 -5.65 3.74
CA LEU A 236 -5.32 -4.58 3.75
C LEU A 236 -5.43 -3.90 5.13
N PRO A 237 -5.37 -4.60 6.28
CA PRO A 237 -5.41 -3.92 7.59
C PRO A 237 -4.23 -2.97 7.82
N THR A 238 -3.08 -3.19 7.18
CA THR A 238 -1.87 -2.39 7.44
C THR A 238 -1.98 -0.96 6.89
N ILE A 239 -2.90 -0.69 5.96
CA ILE A 239 -3.08 0.63 5.36
C ILE A 239 -3.90 1.59 6.24
N VAL A 240 -4.58 1.07 7.26
CA VAL A 240 -5.62 1.80 8.03
C VAL A 240 -5.11 3.14 8.56
N ASN A 241 -3.91 3.14 9.16
CA ASN A 241 -3.36 4.32 9.83
C ASN A 241 -2.97 5.43 8.85
N ASP A 242 -2.63 5.07 7.60
CA ASP A 242 -2.36 6.05 6.54
C ASP A 242 -3.66 6.52 5.89
N VAL A 243 -4.59 5.60 5.57
CA VAL A 243 -5.84 5.93 4.86
C VAL A 243 -6.75 6.85 5.67
N LYS A 244 -6.80 6.69 7.00
CA LYS A 244 -7.60 7.56 7.88
C LYS A 244 -7.21 9.06 7.81
N LEU A 245 -6.03 9.38 7.27
CA LEU A 245 -5.59 10.77 7.10
C LEU A 245 -6.33 11.51 5.98
N VAL A 246 -6.94 10.76 5.06
CA VAL A 246 -7.57 11.29 3.84
C VAL A 246 -8.94 10.66 3.56
N PHE A 247 -9.45 9.81 4.45
CA PHE A 247 -10.69 9.08 4.26
C PHE A 247 -11.43 8.93 5.58
N ASP A 248 -12.76 8.98 5.55
CA ASP A 248 -13.59 8.93 6.74
C ASP A 248 -13.46 7.57 7.48
N PRO A 249 -13.10 7.57 8.78
CA PRO A 249 -12.92 6.33 9.55
C PRO A 249 -14.20 5.47 9.66
N LYS A 250 -15.39 6.07 9.66
CA LYS A 250 -16.67 5.32 9.73
C LYS A 250 -16.94 4.63 8.41
N GLU A 251 -16.78 5.32 7.29
CA GLU A 251 -16.88 4.72 5.95
C GLU A 251 -15.86 3.58 5.80
N LEU A 252 -14.62 3.78 6.27
CA LEU A 252 -13.59 2.74 6.24
C LEU A 252 -13.99 1.52 7.09
N SER A 253 -14.62 1.74 8.24
CA SER A 253 -15.15 0.66 9.09
C SER A 253 -16.25 -0.14 8.38
N THR A 254 -17.14 0.54 7.65
CA THR A 254 -18.17 -0.14 6.83
C THR A 254 -17.53 -0.97 5.72
N VAL A 255 -16.50 -0.44 5.06
CA VAL A 255 -15.73 -1.16 4.04
C VAL A 255 -15.10 -2.43 4.61
N PHE A 256 -14.45 -2.36 5.77
CA PHE A 256 -13.86 -3.54 6.41
C PHE A 256 -14.92 -4.58 6.81
N THR A 257 -16.08 -4.14 7.29
CA THR A 257 -17.21 -5.03 7.55
C THR A 257 -17.64 -5.78 6.28
N GLU A 258 -17.85 -5.08 5.17
CA GLU A 258 -18.21 -5.71 3.89
C GLU A 258 -17.11 -6.67 3.40
N PHE A 259 -15.85 -6.24 3.46
CA PHE A 259 -14.69 -7.03 3.06
C PHE A 259 -14.60 -8.37 3.81
N ILE A 260 -14.78 -8.36 5.13
CA ILE A 260 -14.73 -9.58 5.97
C ILE A 260 -15.94 -10.48 5.72
N LEU A 261 -17.14 -9.91 5.55
CA LEU A 261 -18.36 -10.67 5.32
C LEU A 261 -18.41 -11.32 3.94
N ASN A 262 -17.73 -10.74 2.95
CA ASN A 262 -17.62 -11.30 1.60
C ASN A 262 -16.63 -12.47 1.49
N VAL A 263 -15.93 -12.86 2.55
CA VAL A 263 -15.11 -14.08 2.55
C VAL A 263 -16.02 -15.31 2.67
N PRO A 264 -16.02 -16.25 1.69
CA PRO A 264 -16.86 -17.44 1.73
C PRO A 264 -16.65 -18.28 2.99
N ALA A 265 -17.74 -18.83 3.53
CA ALA A 265 -17.70 -19.67 4.73
C ALA A 265 -16.80 -20.91 4.51
N GLY A 266 -15.99 -21.24 5.51
CA GLY A 266 -15.04 -22.36 5.45
C GLY A 266 -13.78 -22.09 4.63
N SER A 267 -13.60 -20.88 4.07
CA SER A 267 -12.40 -20.47 3.36
C SER A 267 -11.61 -19.42 4.16
N LEU A 268 -10.29 -19.54 4.16
CA LEU A 268 -9.37 -18.55 4.74
C LEU A 268 -9.68 -18.18 6.20
N THR A 269 -10.24 -19.12 6.98
CA THR A 269 -10.69 -18.87 8.37
C THR A 269 -9.59 -18.28 9.24
N VAL A 270 -8.40 -18.88 9.20
CA VAL A 270 -7.22 -18.40 9.95
C VAL A 270 -6.89 -16.96 9.51
N GLN A 271 -6.71 -16.74 8.21
CA GLN A 271 -6.37 -15.41 7.68
C GLN A 271 -7.44 -14.35 8.02
N LYS A 272 -8.71 -14.75 8.07
CA LYS A 272 -9.83 -13.89 8.46
C LYS A 272 -9.72 -13.48 9.93
N LEU A 273 -9.47 -14.41 10.84
CA LEU A 273 -9.31 -14.12 12.27
C LEU A 273 -8.09 -13.21 12.52
N TYR A 274 -6.95 -13.49 11.89
CA TYR A 274 -5.77 -12.62 12.00
C TYR A 274 -6.00 -11.23 11.39
N CYS A 275 -6.75 -11.12 10.30
CA CYS A 275 -7.17 -9.82 9.76
C CYS A 275 -7.99 -9.02 10.77
N LEU A 276 -8.94 -9.66 11.45
CA LEU A 276 -9.72 -9.02 12.52
C LEU A 276 -8.85 -8.57 13.70
N ILE A 277 -7.87 -9.39 14.10
CA ILE A 277 -6.88 -9.04 15.14
C ILE A 277 -6.13 -7.76 14.75
N GLU A 278 -5.64 -7.66 13.51
CA GLU A 278 -4.94 -6.47 13.02
C GLU A 278 -5.86 -5.23 12.98
N ILE A 279 -7.14 -5.39 12.63
CA ILE A 279 -8.10 -4.28 12.68
C ILE A 279 -8.30 -3.80 14.12
N VAL A 280 -8.36 -4.69 15.11
CA VAL A 280 -8.46 -4.34 16.53
C VAL A 280 -7.21 -3.59 17.03
N HIS A 281 -6.02 -3.97 16.56
CA HIS A 281 -4.78 -3.25 16.87
C HIS A 281 -4.64 -1.89 16.19
N SER A 282 -5.45 -1.61 15.17
CA SER A 282 -5.41 -0.35 14.45
C SER A 282 -6.12 0.80 15.18
N ASP A 283 -5.81 2.04 14.81
CA ASP A 283 -6.47 3.22 15.37
C ASP A 283 -7.95 3.37 14.95
N LEU A 284 -8.49 2.47 14.11
CA LEU A 284 -9.94 2.44 13.88
C LEU A 284 -10.68 1.99 15.13
N PHE A 285 -10.21 0.92 15.78
CA PHE A 285 -10.94 0.32 16.89
C PHE A 285 -10.83 1.13 18.20
N THR A 286 -9.89 2.07 18.28
CA THR A 286 -9.82 3.03 19.38
C THR A 286 -10.92 4.09 19.33
N GLN A 287 -11.54 4.31 18.17
CA GLN A 287 -12.63 5.28 17.98
C GLN A 287 -13.99 4.67 18.29
N HIS A 288 -14.76 5.36 19.13
CA HIS A 288 -16.10 4.92 19.55
C HIS A 288 -17.02 4.58 18.38
N ASP A 289 -17.14 5.50 17.42
CA ASP A 289 -18.12 5.33 16.35
C ASP A 289 -17.73 4.22 15.35
N CYS A 290 -16.44 3.97 15.18
CA CYS A 290 -15.94 2.86 14.38
C CYS A 290 -16.23 1.51 15.06
N ARG A 291 -16.12 1.44 16.40
CA ARG A 291 -16.48 0.24 17.15
C ARG A 291 -17.95 -0.12 17.06
N GLU A 292 -18.84 0.86 17.04
CA GLU A 292 -20.29 0.62 16.84
C GLU A 292 -20.57 -0.08 15.50
N ILE A 293 -19.72 0.09 14.50
CA ILE A 293 -19.82 -0.58 13.19
C ILE A 293 -19.11 -1.95 13.19
N LEU A 294 -17.88 -2.01 13.71
CA LEU A 294 -17.01 -3.19 13.61
C LEU A 294 -17.33 -4.28 14.64
N LEU A 295 -17.62 -3.89 15.89
CA LEU A 295 -17.80 -4.84 16.99
C LEU A 295 -18.97 -5.81 16.77
N PRO A 296 -20.16 -5.39 16.29
CA PRO A 296 -21.24 -6.34 16.02
C PRO A 296 -20.82 -7.44 15.04
N MET A 297 -20.16 -7.07 13.95
CA MET A 297 -19.63 -8.02 12.97
C MET A 297 -18.58 -8.95 13.59
N MET A 298 -17.61 -8.40 14.32
CA MET A 298 -16.55 -9.19 14.97
C MET A 298 -17.12 -10.20 15.98
N THR A 299 -18.10 -9.79 16.79
CA THR A 299 -18.76 -10.69 17.74
C THR A 299 -19.53 -11.81 17.05
N ASP A 300 -20.18 -11.54 15.91
CA ASP A 300 -20.86 -12.57 15.13
C ASP A 300 -19.87 -13.56 14.48
N GLN A 301 -18.73 -13.07 13.98
CA GLN A 301 -17.66 -13.94 13.48
C GLN A 301 -17.05 -14.81 14.58
N LEU A 302 -16.71 -14.21 15.73
CA LEU A 302 -16.20 -14.95 16.89
C LEU A 302 -17.18 -16.05 17.33
N LYS A 303 -18.46 -15.72 17.45
CA LYS A 303 -19.49 -16.69 17.80
C LYS A 303 -19.50 -17.86 16.83
N HIS A 304 -19.52 -17.56 15.53
CA HIS A 304 -19.55 -18.57 14.47
C HIS A 304 -18.36 -19.53 14.54
N HIS A 305 -17.14 -18.99 14.67
CA HIS A 305 -15.92 -19.81 14.70
C HIS A 305 -15.76 -20.58 16.02
N LEU A 306 -16.15 -20.00 17.17
CA LEU A 306 -16.15 -20.68 18.46
C LEU A 306 -17.14 -21.85 18.50
N GLU A 307 -18.34 -21.70 17.93
CA GLU A 307 -19.35 -22.77 17.85
C GLU A 307 -18.89 -23.93 16.95
N ARG A 308 -18.05 -23.64 15.96
CA ARG A 308 -17.49 -24.62 15.01
C ARG A 308 -16.13 -25.17 15.42
N GLN A 309 -15.56 -24.68 16.52
CA GLN A 309 -14.21 -25.00 16.99
C GLN A 309 -13.13 -24.73 15.92
N GLU A 310 -13.30 -23.67 15.14
CA GLU A 310 -12.35 -23.26 14.11
C GLU A 310 -11.32 -22.28 14.69
N ASP A 311 -10.05 -22.71 14.76
CA ASP A 311 -8.91 -21.90 15.23
C ASP A 311 -9.18 -21.17 16.56
N LEU A 312 -9.37 -21.96 17.62
CA LEU A 312 -9.71 -21.47 18.96
C LEU A 312 -8.65 -20.53 19.54
N GLU A 313 -7.39 -20.71 19.18
CA GLU A 313 -6.29 -19.83 19.61
C GLU A 313 -6.48 -18.42 19.07
N ALA A 314 -6.69 -18.27 17.75
CA ALA A 314 -6.94 -16.98 17.15
C ALA A 314 -8.27 -16.36 17.63
N CYS A 315 -9.30 -17.17 17.88
CA CYS A 315 -10.54 -16.69 18.48
C CYS A 315 -10.33 -16.12 19.89
N CYS A 316 -9.55 -16.82 20.74
CA CYS A 316 -9.21 -16.35 22.08
C CYS A 316 -8.41 -15.06 22.01
N GLN A 317 -7.38 -15.01 21.16
CA GLN A 317 -6.54 -13.84 20.97
C GLN A 317 -7.37 -12.62 20.53
N LEU A 318 -8.25 -12.79 19.53
CA LEU A 318 -9.13 -11.71 19.06
C LEU A 318 -10.03 -11.20 20.19
N LEU A 319 -10.68 -12.10 20.93
CA LEU A 319 -11.55 -11.73 22.04
C LEU A 319 -10.78 -11.01 23.16
N SER A 320 -9.60 -11.50 23.53
CA SER A 320 -8.72 -10.86 24.51
C SER A 320 -8.32 -9.47 24.07
N ASN A 321 -7.86 -9.29 22.84
CA ASN A 321 -7.46 -7.98 22.32
C ASN A 321 -8.63 -6.97 22.31
N VAL A 322 -9.84 -7.43 21.98
CA VAL A 322 -11.05 -6.59 22.04
C VAL A 322 -11.32 -6.15 23.48
N LEU A 323 -11.31 -7.09 24.43
CA LEU A 323 -11.61 -6.79 25.84
C LEU A 323 -10.52 -5.92 26.49
N GLU A 324 -9.25 -6.19 26.21
CA GLU A 324 -8.13 -5.36 26.65
C GLU A 324 -8.26 -3.91 26.15
N LEU A 325 -8.62 -3.72 24.87
CA LEU A 325 -8.85 -2.39 24.33
C LEU A 325 -10.05 -1.71 25.00
N LEU A 326 -11.16 -2.42 25.22
CA LEU A 326 -12.35 -1.88 25.87
C LEU A 326 -12.15 -1.54 27.35
N TYR A 327 -11.15 -2.15 28.01
CA TYR A 327 -10.77 -1.84 29.38
C TYR A 327 -9.93 -0.56 29.50
N ARG A 328 -9.33 -0.10 28.40
CA ARG A 328 -8.54 1.14 28.40
C ARG A 328 -9.42 2.36 28.70
N LYS A 329 -8.83 3.34 29.38
CA LYS A 329 -9.53 4.58 29.77
C LYS A 329 -9.58 5.64 28.67
N ASP A 330 -8.74 5.52 27.63
CA ASP A 330 -8.54 6.52 26.59
C ASP A 330 -9.34 6.25 25.30
N VAL A 331 -10.21 5.25 25.29
CA VAL A 331 -10.96 4.83 24.09
C VAL A 331 -12.42 5.32 24.07
N GLY A 332 -12.84 6.15 25.03
CA GLY A 332 -14.23 6.62 25.15
C GLY A 332 -15.16 5.59 25.81
N PRO A 333 -16.49 5.70 25.67
CA PRO A 333 -17.42 4.84 26.39
C PRO A 333 -17.43 3.40 25.83
N THR A 334 -17.37 2.43 26.76
CA THR A 334 -17.32 1.00 26.49
C THR A 334 -18.40 0.12 27.15
N PRO A 335 -19.25 0.57 28.12
CA PRO A 335 -20.24 -0.31 28.75
C PRO A 335 -21.19 -1.02 27.77
N ARG A 336 -21.69 -0.31 26.76
CA ARG A 336 -22.56 -0.90 25.72
C ARG A 336 -21.82 -1.95 24.89
N HIS A 337 -20.57 -1.68 24.53
CA HIS A 337 -19.72 -2.62 23.78
C HIS A 337 -19.50 -3.92 24.58
N VAL A 338 -19.19 -3.80 25.87
CA VAL A 338 -19.05 -4.96 26.77
C VAL A 338 -20.37 -5.72 26.89
N GLN A 339 -21.50 -5.02 27.04
CA GLN A 339 -22.82 -5.65 27.09
C GLN A 339 -23.10 -6.50 25.84
N VAL A 340 -22.81 -5.99 24.64
CA VAL A 340 -22.98 -6.75 23.39
C VAL A 340 -22.13 -8.02 23.37
N ILE A 341 -20.87 -7.94 23.84
CA ILE A 341 -19.99 -9.11 23.94
C ILE A 341 -20.57 -10.13 24.92
N MET A 342 -21.00 -9.69 26.11
CA MET A 342 -21.58 -10.58 27.13
C MET A 342 -22.84 -11.28 26.62
N GLU A 343 -23.76 -10.54 26.00
CA GLU A 343 -25.02 -11.09 25.48
C GLU A 343 -24.80 -12.10 24.35
N LYS A 344 -23.84 -11.83 23.45
CA LYS A 344 -23.62 -12.68 22.27
C LYS A 344 -22.67 -13.85 22.52
N LEU A 345 -21.62 -13.66 23.33
CA LEU A 345 -20.49 -14.59 23.41
C LEU A 345 -20.40 -15.37 24.71
N LEU A 346 -20.90 -14.86 25.85
CA LEU A 346 -20.70 -15.51 27.17
C LEU A 346 -21.08 -16.99 27.17
N ARG A 347 -22.27 -17.33 26.66
CA ARG A 347 -22.74 -18.72 26.60
C ARG A 347 -21.87 -19.59 25.69
N THR A 348 -21.46 -19.05 24.55
CA THR A 348 -20.65 -19.77 23.56
C THR A 348 -19.26 -20.01 24.12
N VAL A 349 -18.61 -18.96 24.66
CA VAL A 349 -17.30 -19.04 25.30
C VAL A 349 -17.30 -20.07 26.44
N ASN A 350 -18.29 -20.01 27.35
CA ASN A 350 -18.39 -20.99 28.44
C ASN A 350 -18.51 -22.43 27.93
N ARG A 351 -19.30 -22.66 26.87
CA ARG A 351 -19.41 -23.99 26.26
C ARG A 351 -18.09 -24.44 25.62
N THR A 352 -17.41 -23.53 24.92
CA THR A 352 -16.11 -23.82 24.30
C THR A 352 -15.09 -24.18 25.37
N VAL A 353 -14.98 -23.40 26.46
CA VAL A 353 -14.07 -23.69 27.59
C VAL A 353 -14.40 -25.03 28.25
N ILE A 354 -15.68 -25.37 28.45
CA ILE A 354 -16.06 -26.67 29.01
C ILE A 354 -15.68 -27.83 28.07
N SER A 355 -15.79 -27.62 26.75
CA SER A 355 -15.41 -28.63 25.76
C SER A 355 -13.90 -28.80 25.64
N MET A 356 -13.13 -27.77 25.96
CA MET A 356 -11.68 -27.82 26.07
C MET A 356 -11.35 -28.57 27.36
N GLY A 357 -10.77 -29.77 27.24
CA GLY A 357 -10.38 -30.57 28.40
C GLY A 357 -9.40 -29.81 29.30
N ARG A 358 -9.37 -30.14 30.60
CA ARG A 358 -8.65 -29.42 31.68
C ARG A 358 -7.16 -29.15 31.42
N ASP A 359 -6.54 -29.83 30.47
CA ASP A 359 -5.12 -29.73 30.11
C ASP A 359 -4.84 -28.70 28.99
N SER A 360 -5.85 -27.99 28.47
CA SER A 360 -5.64 -27.00 27.42
C SER A 360 -5.07 -25.69 27.99
N GLU A 361 -3.90 -25.28 27.51
CA GLU A 361 -3.24 -24.01 27.88
C GLU A 361 -4.12 -22.77 27.58
N LEU A 362 -5.05 -22.89 26.63
CA LEU A 362 -5.99 -21.84 26.26
C LEU A 362 -7.08 -21.59 27.31
N ILE A 363 -7.37 -22.56 28.20
CA ILE A 363 -8.38 -22.39 29.26
C ILE A 363 -8.00 -21.27 30.22
N VAL A 364 -6.71 -21.14 30.52
CA VAL A 364 -6.18 -20.06 31.35
C VAL A 364 -6.42 -18.73 30.64
N PHE A 365 -6.13 -18.63 29.34
CA PHE A 365 -6.39 -17.41 28.58
C PHE A 365 -7.87 -17.01 28.57
N THR A 366 -8.78 -17.95 28.32
CA THR A 366 -10.20 -17.62 28.20
C THR A 366 -10.85 -17.28 29.55
N LEU A 367 -10.48 -17.98 30.64
CA LEU A 367 -11.04 -17.74 31.97
C LEU A 367 -10.50 -16.49 32.67
N PHE A 368 -9.26 -16.06 32.38
CA PHE A 368 -8.71 -14.83 32.96
C PHE A 368 -9.17 -13.57 32.21
N THR A 369 -9.62 -13.72 30.95
CA THR A 369 -10.09 -12.60 30.13
C THR A 369 -11.56 -12.26 30.41
N PHE A 370 -12.38 -13.23 30.84
CA PHE A 370 -13.84 -13.09 31.02
C PHE A 370 -14.28 -12.85 32.46
#